data_AF-A0A3A8ZQ96-F1
#
_entry.id   AF-A0A3A8ZQ96-F1
#
_cell.length_a   1.000
_cell.length_b   1.000
_cell.length_c   1.000
_cell.angle_alpha   90.00
_cell.angle_beta   90.00
_cell.angle_gamma   90.00
#
_symmetry.space_group_name_H-M   'P 1'
#
loop_
_entity.id
_entity.type
_entity.pdbx_description
1 polymer ?
#
loop_
_entity_poly.entity_id
_entity_poly.type
_entity_poly.pdbx_seq_one_letter_code
_entity_poly.pdbx_strand_id
1 'polypeptide(L)'
;MRRHKRENQILKGLIRAAAGVAACVAGLILFFVFIWWRGQHTYPQTDKEAAVQRQQAEPLVIETPEPATEGSIRVYDYDGCCIYAYYGEIKINSDGRDGKQIDIECAGYLEGYQQHGVHESEVRE
;
A
#
# COMPACT_ATOMS: atom_id res chain seq x y z
N MET A 1 17.55 -65.26 60.38
CA MET A 1 17.62 -63.78 60.49
C MET A 1 18.41 -63.03 59.41
N ARG A 2 19.31 -63.64 58.60
CA ARG A 2 20.12 -62.90 57.59
C ARG A 2 19.38 -62.54 56.28
N ARG A 3 18.26 -63.21 55.96
CA ARG A 3 17.47 -62.99 54.73
C ARG A 3 16.75 -61.63 54.72
N HIS A 4 16.03 -61.31 55.80
CA HIS A 4 15.33 -60.03 55.96
C HIS A 4 16.24 -58.79 55.96
N LYS A 5 17.52 -58.94 56.34
CA LYS A 5 18.49 -57.83 56.32
C LYS A 5 18.89 -57.44 54.90
N ARG A 6 18.89 -58.40 53.95
CA ARG A 6 19.16 -58.15 52.51
C ARG A 6 17.94 -57.59 51.80
N GLU A 7 16.75 -58.08 52.12
CA GLU A 7 15.48 -57.54 51.58
C GLU A 7 15.28 -56.07 51.97
N ASN A 8 15.57 -55.71 53.23
CA ASN A 8 15.53 -54.31 53.68
C ASN A 8 16.60 -53.41 53.03
N GLN A 9 17.71 -53.97 52.56
CA GLN A 9 18.75 -53.22 51.84
C GLN A 9 18.30 -52.94 50.39
N ILE A 10 17.72 -53.94 49.73
CA ILE A 10 17.15 -53.80 48.38
C ILE A 10 15.97 -52.83 48.40
N LEU A 11 15.08 -52.95 49.39
CA LEU A 11 13.92 -52.05 49.53
C LEU A 11 14.35 -50.60 49.76
N LYS A 12 15.38 -50.36 50.59
CA LYS A 12 15.96 -49.02 50.78
C LYS A 12 16.60 -48.47 49.49
N GLY A 13 17.19 -49.32 48.67
CA GLY A 13 17.70 -48.97 47.34
C GLY A 13 16.59 -48.53 46.39
N LEU A 14 15.50 -49.30 46.33
CA LEU A 14 14.32 -48.99 45.50
C LEU A 14 13.63 -47.69 45.93
N ILE A 15 13.49 -47.44 47.24
CA ILE A 15 12.93 -46.18 47.75
C ILE A 15 13.80 -44.97 47.34
N ARG A 16 15.13 -45.11 47.40
CA ARG A 16 16.06 -44.04 46.96
C ARG A 16 16.00 -43.81 45.45
N ALA A 17 15.86 -44.87 44.66
CA ALA A 17 15.69 -44.77 43.21
C ALA A 17 14.36 -44.06 42.86
N ALA A 18 13.26 -44.46 43.50
CA ALA A 18 11.95 -43.82 43.32
C ALA A 18 11.96 -42.34 43.74
N ALA A 19 12.64 -42.00 44.85
CA ALA A 19 12.82 -40.62 45.28
C ALA A 19 13.63 -39.79 44.27
N GLY A 20 14.66 -40.39 43.64
CA GLY A 20 15.42 -39.75 42.57
C GLY A 20 14.56 -39.44 41.34
N VAL A 21 13.74 -40.40 40.91
CA VAL A 21 12.81 -40.19 39.78
C VAL A 21 11.79 -39.10 40.10
N ALA A 22 11.22 -39.10 41.31
CA ALA A 22 10.27 -38.07 41.74
C ALA A 22 10.91 -36.66 41.76
N ALA A 23 12.17 -36.54 42.21
CA ALA A 23 12.90 -35.29 42.21
C ALA A 23 13.18 -34.78 40.78
N CYS A 24 13.52 -35.67 39.85
CA CYS A 24 13.69 -35.31 38.44
C CYS A 24 12.38 -34.81 37.81
N VAL A 25 11.26 -35.47 38.09
CA VAL A 25 9.94 -35.05 37.59
C VAL A 25 9.56 -33.67 38.16
N ALA A 26 9.76 -33.45 39.47
CA ALA A 26 9.53 -32.15 40.09
C ALA A 26 10.41 -31.05 39.47
N GLY A 27 11.68 -31.35 39.17
CA GLY A 27 12.59 -30.43 38.49
C GLY A 27 12.12 -30.04 37.09
N LEU A 28 11.62 -31.00 36.30
CA LEU A 28 11.06 -30.73 34.97
C LEU A 28 9.82 -29.83 35.04
N ILE A 29 8.91 -30.10 35.99
CA ILE A 29 7.72 -29.26 36.19
C ILE A 29 8.13 -27.83 36.53
N LEU A 30 9.08 -27.64 37.46
CA LEU A 30 9.59 -26.30 37.82
C LEU A 30 10.27 -25.60 36.63
N PHE A 31 10.99 -26.35 35.79
CA PHE A 31 11.62 -25.81 34.58
C PHE A 31 10.59 -25.28 33.58
N PHE A 32 9.51 -26.01 33.32
CA PHE A 32 8.43 -25.56 32.45
C PHE A 32 7.69 -24.33 33.02
N VAL A 33 7.43 -24.30 34.33
CA VAL A 33 6.84 -23.13 35.00
C VAL A 33 7.75 -21.91 34.88
N PHE A 34 9.07 -22.08 35.00
CA PHE A 34 10.04 -20.99 34.86
C PHE A 34 10.09 -20.46 33.42
N ILE A 35 10.08 -21.34 32.40
CA ILE A 35 9.99 -20.94 30.99
C ILE A 35 8.68 -20.18 30.74
N TRP A 36 7.56 -20.67 31.26
CA TRP A 36 6.27 -20.01 31.13
C TRP A 36 6.30 -18.61 31.76
N TRP A 37 6.83 -18.47 32.98
CA TRP A 37 6.96 -17.18 33.66
C TRP A 37 7.86 -16.22 32.86
N ARG A 38 8.99 -16.68 32.33
CA ARG A 38 9.85 -15.87 31.45
C ARG A 38 9.16 -15.50 30.13
N GLY A 39 8.37 -16.40 29.57
CA GLY A 39 7.57 -16.18 28.36
C GLY A 39 6.50 -15.10 28.53
N GLN A 40 5.90 -14.97 29.72
CA GLN A 40 4.89 -13.93 29.98
C GLN A 40 5.45 -12.49 29.96
N HIS A 41 6.77 -12.30 30.06
CA HIS A 41 7.41 -10.99 29.96
C HIS A 41 7.77 -10.60 28.52
N THR A 42 7.45 -11.43 27.53
CA THR A 42 7.72 -11.15 26.11
C THR A 42 6.38 -10.88 25.43
N TYR A 43 5.70 -9.82 25.85
CA TYR A 43 4.59 -9.28 25.08
C TYR A 43 5.13 -8.78 23.73
N PRO A 44 4.40 -8.94 22.63
CA PRO A 44 4.86 -8.46 21.33
C PRO A 44 4.90 -6.93 21.37
N GLN A 45 6.10 -6.38 21.64
CA GLN A 45 6.39 -4.96 21.50
C GLN A 45 6.25 -4.51 20.03
N THR A 46 6.19 -5.48 19.11
CA THR A 46 6.11 -5.31 17.66
C THR A 46 4.81 -4.69 17.16
N ASP A 47 3.67 -4.92 17.83
CA ASP A 47 2.38 -4.40 17.33
C ASP A 47 2.21 -2.91 17.61
N LYS A 48 2.76 -2.44 18.74
CA LYS A 48 2.74 -1.03 19.13
C LYS A 48 3.77 -0.24 18.33
N GLU A 49 4.98 -0.78 18.16
CA GLU A 49 6.01 -0.14 17.34
C GLU A 49 5.64 -0.10 15.86
N ALA A 50 5.03 -1.16 15.32
CA ALA A 50 4.49 -1.14 13.95
C ALA A 50 3.30 -0.18 13.79
N ALA A 51 2.49 0.01 14.83
CA ALA A 51 1.41 1.01 14.82
C ALA A 51 1.96 2.44 14.90
N VAL A 52 2.98 2.69 15.73
CA VAL A 52 3.65 3.99 15.87
C VAL A 52 4.41 4.35 14.59
N GLN A 53 5.10 3.39 13.97
CA GLN A 53 5.83 3.61 12.72
C GLN A 53 4.88 3.90 11.53
N ARG A 54 3.66 3.33 11.52
CA ARG A 54 2.60 3.69 10.57
C ARG A 54 2.04 5.11 10.81
N GLN A 55 2.02 5.58 12.06
CA GLN A 55 1.58 6.93 12.42
C GLN A 55 2.62 8.01 12.11
N GLN A 56 3.90 7.62 11.95
CA GLN A 56 5.01 8.55 11.75
C GLN A 56 5.37 8.75 10.27
N ALA A 57 4.52 8.32 9.33
CA ALA A 57 4.66 8.70 7.94
C ALA A 57 4.38 10.21 7.81
N GLU A 58 5.30 10.94 7.18
CA GLU A 58 5.09 12.35 6.89
C GLU A 58 3.77 12.54 6.13
N PRO A 59 2.98 13.57 6.47
CA PRO A 59 1.69 13.79 5.84
C PRO A 59 1.89 13.95 4.33
N LEU A 60 1.24 13.08 3.55
CA LEU A 60 1.26 13.15 2.09
C LEU A 60 0.56 14.45 1.66
N VAL A 61 1.34 15.47 1.30
CA VAL A 61 0.83 16.71 0.72
C VAL A 61 0.64 16.48 -0.78
N ILE A 62 -0.60 16.26 -1.20
CA ILE A 62 -0.97 16.24 -2.62
C ILE A 62 -1.35 17.66 -3.02
N GLU A 63 -0.46 18.36 -3.71
CA GLU A 63 -0.80 19.64 -4.34
C GLU A 63 -1.78 19.37 -5.48
N THR A 64 -3.01 19.85 -5.34
CA THR A 64 -3.96 19.88 -6.45
C THR A 64 -3.82 21.25 -7.11
N PRO A 65 -3.21 21.34 -8.30
CA PRO A 65 -3.07 22.63 -8.99
C PRO A 65 -4.45 23.19 -9.33
N GLU A 66 -4.56 24.51 -9.30
CA GLU A 66 -5.76 25.18 -9.81
C GLU A 66 -5.91 24.89 -11.31
N PRO A 67 -7.13 24.55 -11.77
CA PRO A 67 -7.37 24.29 -13.18
C PRO A 67 -7.12 25.57 -14.00
N ALA A 68 -6.36 25.43 -15.10
CA ALA A 68 -6.19 26.54 -16.03
C ALA A 68 -7.54 26.89 -16.70
N THR A 69 -7.89 28.18 -16.66
CA THR A 69 -9.12 28.71 -17.27
C THR A 69 -8.88 29.29 -18.66
N GLU A 70 -7.62 29.50 -19.04
CA GLU A 70 -7.21 30.07 -20.32
C GLU A 70 -6.22 29.16 -21.04
N GLY A 71 -6.27 29.19 -22.37
CA GLY A 71 -5.39 28.40 -23.21
C GLY A 71 -5.31 28.92 -24.65
N SER A 72 -4.56 28.19 -25.47
CA SER A 72 -4.50 28.45 -26.91
C SER A 72 -4.57 27.16 -27.71
N ILE A 73 -5.25 27.20 -28.84
CA ILE A 73 -5.26 26.12 -29.84
C ILE A 73 -4.53 26.68 -31.06
N ARG A 74 -3.48 26.01 -31.53
CA ARG A 74 -2.73 26.44 -32.71
C ARG A 74 -2.71 25.32 -33.73
N VAL A 75 -3.08 25.64 -34.96
CA VAL A 75 -3.05 24.75 -36.12
C VAL A 75 -1.88 25.18 -37.00
N TYR A 76 -1.03 24.24 -37.33
CA TYR A 76 0.14 24.45 -38.18
C TYR A 76 -0.03 23.71 -39.50
N ASP A 77 0.47 24.27 -40.59
CA ASP A 77 0.58 23.57 -41.87
C ASP A 77 1.79 22.61 -41.91
N TYR A 78 2.00 21.96 -43.06
CA TYR A 78 3.11 21.02 -43.27
C TYR A 78 4.49 21.68 -43.11
N ASP A 79 4.60 22.97 -43.43
CA ASP A 79 5.84 23.74 -43.33
C ASP A 79 6.07 24.31 -41.92
N GLY A 80 5.14 24.06 -40.98
CA GLY A 80 5.21 24.53 -39.60
C GLY A 80 4.77 25.97 -39.41
N CYS A 81 4.10 26.59 -40.39
CA CYS A 81 3.51 27.91 -40.25
C CYS A 81 2.17 27.82 -39.50
N CYS A 82 1.94 28.68 -38.51
CA CYS A 82 0.67 28.72 -37.80
C CYS A 82 -0.40 29.35 -38.69
N ILE A 83 -1.35 28.53 -39.15
CA ILE A 83 -2.41 28.94 -40.10
C ILE A 83 -3.70 29.36 -39.38
N TYR A 84 -3.95 28.80 -38.20
CA TYR A 84 -5.03 29.22 -37.31
C TYR A 84 -4.55 29.21 -35.86
N ALA A 85 -4.99 30.21 -35.09
CA ALA A 85 -4.77 30.25 -33.66
C ALA A 85 -6.02 30.76 -32.95
N TYR A 86 -6.44 30.06 -31.91
CA TYR A 86 -7.46 30.50 -30.99
C TYR A 86 -6.83 30.88 -29.65
N TYR A 87 -7.29 31.99 -29.08
CA TYR A 87 -6.85 32.50 -27.79
C TYR A 87 -8.06 32.93 -26.96
N GLY A 88 -8.08 32.56 -25.68
CA GLY A 88 -9.11 32.95 -24.73
C GLY A 88 -9.50 31.82 -23.79
N GLU A 89 -10.72 31.89 -23.28
CA GLU A 89 -11.29 30.87 -22.41
C GLU A 89 -11.65 29.64 -23.26
N ILE A 90 -11.26 28.46 -22.77
CA ILE A 90 -11.57 27.17 -23.40
C ILE A 90 -12.25 26.31 -22.35
N LYS A 91 -13.51 25.97 -22.61
CA LYS A 91 -14.32 25.14 -21.72
C LYS A 91 -14.66 23.82 -22.40
N ILE A 92 -14.23 22.72 -21.80
CA ILE A 92 -14.56 21.37 -22.26
C ILE A 92 -15.80 20.91 -21.51
N ASN A 93 -16.96 20.96 -22.17
CA ASN A 93 -18.23 20.49 -21.60
C ASN A 93 -18.35 18.96 -21.69
N SER A 94 -17.76 18.36 -22.73
CA SER A 94 -17.69 16.91 -22.93
C SER A 94 -16.40 16.54 -23.66
N ASP A 95 -15.64 15.59 -23.10
CA ASP A 95 -14.42 15.05 -23.72
C ASP A 95 -14.64 13.74 -24.50
N GLY A 96 -15.90 13.31 -24.65
CA GLY A 96 -16.29 12.17 -25.47
C GLY A 96 -15.91 10.80 -24.90
N ARG A 97 -15.32 10.70 -23.69
CA ARG A 97 -14.99 9.40 -23.07
C ARG A 97 -16.23 8.55 -22.76
N ASP A 98 -17.40 9.17 -22.73
CA ASP A 98 -18.70 8.52 -22.56
C ASP A 98 -19.32 8.05 -23.89
N GLY A 99 -18.61 8.18 -25.01
CA GLY A 99 -19.06 7.80 -26.34
C GLY A 99 -20.02 8.80 -27.00
N LYS A 100 -20.28 9.95 -26.36
CA LYS A 100 -21.07 11.04 -26.95
C LYS A 100 -20.16 12.02 -27.70
N GLN A 101 -20.79 12.99 -28.36
CA GLN A 101 -20.07 14.04 -29.08
C GLN A 101 -19.20 14.86 -28.12
N ILE A 102 -18.01 15.22 -28.59
CA ILE A 102 -17.13 16.19 -27.94
C ILE A 102 -17.79 17.55 -28.03
N ASP A 103 -17.88 18.25 -26.89
CA ASP A 103 -18.45 19.58 -26.80
C ASP A 103 -17.45 20.52 -26.12
N ILE A 104 -17.02 21.53 -26.86
CA ILE A 104 -16.01 22.51 -26.46
C ILE A 104 -16.55 23.89 -26.79
N GLU A 105 -16.58 24.77 -25.79
CA GLU A 105 -16.93 26.17 -25.92
C GLU A 105 -15.65 27.02 -25.88
N CYS A 106 -15.51 27.87 -26.88
CA CYS A 106 -14.38 28.76 -27.06
C CYS A 106 -14.87 30.22 -27.02
N ALA A 107 -14.74 30.88 -25.86
CA ALA A 107 -15.04 32.30 -25.68
C ALA A 107 -13.76 33.15 -25.78
N GLY A 108 -13.51 33.73 -26.96
CA GLY A 108 -12.25 34.40 -27.26
C GLY A 108 -12.17 34.90 -28.70
N TYR A 109 -10.95 34.99 -29.23
CA TYR A 109 -10.72 35.42 -30.62
C TYR A 109 -9.96 34.37 -31.43
N LEU A 110 -10.30 34.28 -32.71
CA LEU A 110 -9.68 33.41 -33.70
C LEU A 110 -8.85 34.25 -34.68
N GLU A 111 -7.60 33.91 -34.84
CA GLU A 111 -6.72 34.40 -35.90
C GLU A 111 -6.57 33.31 -36.96
N GLY A 112 -6.72 33.66 -38.24
CA GLY A 112 -6.58 32.73 -39.35
C GLY A 112 -6.10 33.44 -40.60
N TYR A 113 -5.08 32.89 -41.25
CA TYR A 113 -4.44 33.48 -42.44
C TYR A 113 -4.88 32.82 -43.75
N GLN A 114 -5.37 31.57 -43.68
CA GLN A 114 -5.95 30.87 -44.81
C GLN A 114 -7.46 30.81 -44.63
N GLN A 115 -8.20 30.92 -45.74
CA GLN A 115 -9.63 30.64 -45.74
C GLN A 115 -9.79 29.11 -45.84
N HIS A 116 -10.67 28.53 -45.03
CA HIS A 116 -10.93 27.08 -45.08
C HIS A 116 -11.40 26.73 -46.49
N GLY A 117 -10.64 25.90 -47.20
CA GLY A 117 -11.02 25.45 -48.54
C GLY A 117 -12.27 24.58 -48.50
N VAL A 118 -13.04 24.56 -49.58
CA VAL A 118 -14.07 23.54 -49.79
C VAL A 118 -13.39 22.17 -49.87
N HIS A 119 -14.00 21.17 -49.24
CA HIS A 119 -13.49 19.80 -49.21
C HIS A 119 -13.34 19.29 -50.65
N GLU A 120 -12.18 18.73 -51.03
CA GLU A 120 -11.90 18.26 -52.42
C GLU A 120 -12.93 17.24 -52.95
N SER A 121 -13.73 16.63 -52.07
CA SER A 121 -14.84 15.75 -52.44
C SER A 121 -16.07 16.47 -53.02
N GLU A 122 -16.19 17.79 -52.84
CA GLU A 122 -17.25 18.61 -53.44
C GLU A 122 -16.84 19.21 -54.79
N VAL A 123 -15.57 19.04 -55.18
CA VAL A 123 -15.05 19.46 -56.49
C VAL A 123 -14.99 18.24 -57.41
N ARG A 124 -16.15 17.63 -57.69
CA ARG A 124 -16.33 16.72 -58.84
C ARG A 124 -17.48 17.22 -59.71
N GLU A 125 -17.05 17.89 -60.78
CA GLU A 125 -17.73 18.35 -62.01
C GLU A 125 -18.97 19.25 -61.89
#